data_AF-A0AAW0D777-F1
#
_entry.id   AF-A0AAW0D777-F1
#
_cell.length_a   1.000
_cell.length_b   1.000
_cell.length_c   1.000
_cell.angle_alpha   90.00
_cell.angle_beta   90.00
_cell.angle_gamma   90.00
#
_symmetry.space_group_name_H-M   'P 1'
#
loop_
_entity.id
_entity.type
_entity.pdbx_description
1 polymer ?
#
loop_
_entity_poly.entity_id
_entity_poly.type
_entity_poly.pdbx_seq_one_letter_code
_entity_poly.pdbx_strand_id
1 'polypeptide(L)'
;MRKACNSREAHCMRGNHRIRTVHETEILARKKRSQHHKNRKNCTCYLCERVRESTGCKNPNKCYQRAEQLLSFLPEKWNPLKLQPDDLEDDHDERGTDGNKTRLDGRITTKGNLADAFRIFTEGETTNTLPPLEWNYESEEETIIHVGTACRNPNDFNVQGAVATIMKGECEQSKISTLPGSTNQLYEMLGVKAALDRADKTEPLTIRTESKYTAQILDGKWQKMEEQGYIGVKNGEIIRTTVAKIRQRQAETYLLQVDNKTITESDRAAKKKANEALERGTADEMNTEIPAQYTISGVKLRTITQRTATKAIRIQKMRSVRKKNPEKLSRRKTKSNAQLIRQAVAITNGKTPTDSQIWKSCKCPDIPMKIRQFMWKLIHDAQMVGEYWAGKTNVEDREMCKTCRIPETMEHILLECKEPGQEEIWWLVGELWNMKRAERWNGIDIGTILGSGLVRRRNHEGKFDAGTTRFWRILVTEAAYLVWKLRNERVIEHGNNKSHTMTEIHNRFIATLDTRLTFDRIQTREKWDRKKISKGLVIATWQGTLYEEKNLPGDWTRESGVLVGIRPI
;
A
#
# COMPACT_ATOMS: atom_id res chain seq x y z
N MET A 1 -37.30 26.49 -14.24
CA MET A 1 -36.15 26.88 -15.09
C MET A 1 -36.54 27.43 -16.47
N ARG A 2 -37.24 26.70 -17.36
CA ARG A 2 -37.59 27.18 -18.73
C ARG A 2 -38.33 28.53 -18.80
N LYS A 3 -39.27 28.79 -17.88
CA LYS A 3 -39.99 30.08 -17.79
C LYS A 3 -39.10 31.25 -17.32
N ALA A 4 -38.00 30.97 -16.60
CA ALA A 4 -37.09 31.99 -16.07
C ALA A 4 -36.13 32.53 -17.15
N CYS A 5 -35.69 31.65 -18.07
CA CYS A 5 -34.74 31.99 -19.15
C CYS A 5 -35.38 32.69 -20.36
N ASN A 6 -36.70 32.61 -20.51
CA ASN A 6 -37.45 33.17 -21.65
C ASN A 6 -38.28 34.42 -21.29
N SER A 7 -37.99 35.08 -20.17
CA SER A 7 -38.69 36.32 -19.84
C SER A 7 -38.12 37.54 -20.57
N ARG A 8 -38.90 38.62 -20.61
CA ARG A 8 -38.48 39.92 -21.16
C ARG A 8 -37.18 40.40 -20.51
N GLU A 9 -37.04 40.20 -19.20
CA GLU A 9 -35.83 40.54 -18.44
C GLU A 9 -34.64 39.67 -18.84
N ALA A 10 -34.82 38.36 -19.05
CA ALA A 10 -33.75 37.48 -19.52
C ALA A 10 -33.31 37.80 -20.96
N HIS A 11 -34.23 38.26 -21.82
CA HIS A 11 -33.89 38.81 -23.13
C HIS A 11 -33.11 40.13 -23.01
N CYS A 12 -33.53 41.03 -22.13
CA CYS A 12 -32.81 42.27 -21.84
C CYS A 12 -31.40 42.00 -21.28
N MET A 13 -31.25 41.01 -20.40
CA MET A 13 -29.95 40.58 -19.87
C MET A 13 -28.99 40.12 -20.98
N ARG A 14 -29.48 39.36 -21.96
CA ARG A 14 -28.66 38.88 -23.09
C ARG A 14 -28.38 39.95 -24.15
N GLY A 15 -29.40 40.74 -24.52
CA GLY A 15 -29.30 41.73 -25.59
C GLY A 15 -28.65 43.03 -25.11
N ASN A 16 -29.23 43.65 -24.10
CA ASN A 16 -28.85 44.99 -23.63
C ASN A 16 -27.68 44.94 -22.65
N HIS A 17 -27.74 44.06 -21.65
CA HIS A 17 -26.65 43.91 -20.67
C HIS A 17 -25.51 43.00 -21.17
N ARG A 18 -25.70 42.31 -22.30
CA ARG A 18 -24.71 41.41 -22.94
C ARG A 18 -24.15 40.33 -22.00
N ILE A 19 -24.95 39.87 -21.04
CA ILE A 19 -24.54 38.85 -20.08
C ILE A 19 -24.38 37.50 -20.78
N ARG A 20 -23.20 36.90 -20.62
CA ARG A 20 -22.79 35.61 -21.19
C ARG A 20 -22.31 34.62 -20.12
N THR A 21 -21.88 35.10 -18.95
CA THR A 21 -21.31 34.26 -17.89
C THR A 21 -22.10 34.33 -16.58
N VAL A 22 -21.87 33.33 -15.71
CA VAL A 22 -22.42 33.30 -14.34
C VAL A 22 -21.88 34.49 -13.53
N HIS A 23 -20.60 34.82 -13.67
CA HIS A 23 -19.98 35.94 -12.98
C HIS A 23 -20.58 37.30 -13.38
N GLU A 24 -20.86 37.52 -14.68
CA GLU A 24 -21.56 38.74 -15.11
C GLU A 24 -23.00 38.81 -14.57
N THR A 25 -23.66 37.65 -14.45
CA THR A 25 -24.99 37.54 -13.83
C THR A 25 -24.93 37.90 -12.34
N GLU A 26 -23.91 37.44 -11.64
CA GLU A 26 -23.63 37.77 -10.25
C GLU A 26 -23.37 39.26 -10.04
N ILE A 27 -22.49 39.86 -10.86
CA ILE A 27 -22.25 41.31 -10.83
C ILE A 27 -23.56 42.07 -11.00
N LEU A 28 -24.42 41.64 -11.94
CA LEU A 28 -25.72 42.27 -12.15
C LEU A 28 -26.65 42.12 -10.93
N ALA A 29 -26.68 40.94 -10.31
CA ALA A 29 -27.49 40.68 -9.11
C ALA A 29 -27.02 41.51 -7.91
N ARG A 30 -25.70 41.60 -7.67
CA ARG A 30 -25.11 42.37 -6.56
C ARG A 30 -25.46 43.85 -6.60
N LYS A 31 -25.71 44.45 -7.77
CA LYS A 31 -26.16 45.86 -7.90
C LYS A 31 -27.48 46.16 -7.17
N LYS A 32 -28.32 45.15 -6.91
CA LYS A 32 -29.53 45.30 -6.09
C LYS A 32 -29.22 45.62 -4.62
N ARG A 33 -28.07 45.17 -4.11
CA ARG A 33 -27.64 45.33 -2.71
C ARG A 33 -26.97 46.67 -2.42
N SER A 34 -26.92 47.60 -3.38
CA SER A 34 -26.33 48.92 -3.15
C SER A 34 -27.18 49.76 -2.20
N GLN A 35 -26.53 50.53 -1.32
CA GLN A 35 -27.14 51.26 -0.20
C GLN A 35 -28.31 52.20 -0.58
N HIS A 36 -28.31 52.78 -1.78
CA HIS A 36 -29.35 53.71 -2.25
C HIS A 36 -30.36 53.09 -3.23
N HIS A 37 -30.31 51.79 -3.46
CA HIS A 37 -31.22 51.11 -4.38
C HIS A 37 -32.64 51.05 -3.79
N LYS A 38 -33.65 51.25 -4.64
CA LYS A 38 -35.07 51.13 -4.29
C LYS A 38 -35.76 50.20 -5.28
N ASN A 39 -36.67 49.36 -4.78
CA ASN A 39 -37.40 48.38 -5.58
C ASN A 39 -38.48 49.04 -6.47
N ARG A 40 -38.06 49.84 -7.44
CA ARG A 40 -38.93 50.58 -8.39
C ARG A 40 -38.26 50.69 -9.76
N LYS A 41 -39.07 50.84 -10.82
CA LYS A 41 -38.60 50.94 -12.22
C LYS A 41 -37.59 52.08 -12.43
N ASN A 42 -37.89 53.25 -11.87
CA ASN A 42 -37.10 54.48 -12.02
C ASN A 42 -36.26 54.75 -10.76
N CYS A 43 -35.55 53.74 -10.24
CA CYS A 43 -34.63 53.95 -9.14
C CYS A 43 -33.56 54.97 -9.53
N THR A 44 -33.31 55.97 -8.67
CA THR A 44 -32.39 57.09 -8.87
C THR A 44 -31.01 56.83 -8.27
N CYS A 45 -30.68 55.57 -7.93
CA CYS A 45 -29.34 55.25 -7.49
C CYS A 45 -28.37 55.31 -8.69
N TYR A 46 -27.13 55.73 -8.41
CA TYR A 46 -26.06 55.86 -9.41
C TYR A 46 -25.92 54.61 -10.30
N LEU A 47 -26.00 53.41 -9.70
CA LEU A 47 -25.88 52.15 -10.45
C LEU A 47 -27.04 51.92 -11.42
N CYS A 48 -28.28 52.28 -11.05
CA CYS A 48 -29.43 52.14 -11.95
C CYS A 48 -29.40 53.18 -13.07
N GLU A 49 -29.00 54.42 -12.78
CA GLU A 49 -28.85 55.48 -13.77
C GLU A 49 -27.79 55.13 -14.81
N ARG A 50 -26.58 54.79 -14.35
CA ARG A 50 -25.48 54.36 -15.22
C ARG A 50 -25.87 53.15 -16.06
N VAL A 51 -26.61 52.20 -15.51
CA VAL A 51 -27.07 51.02 -16.27
C VAL A 51 -28.12 51.41 -17.32
N ARG A 52 -29.02 52.35 -17.05
CA ARG A 52 -29.97 52.85 -18.08
C ARG A 52 -29.22 53.51 -19.23
N GLU A 53 -28.25 54.37 -18.93
CA GLU A 53 -27.45 55.10 -19.92
C GLU A 53 -26.58 54.16 -20.76
N SER A 54 -25.82 53.27 -20.11
CA SER A 54 -24.84 52.41 -20.78
C SER A 54 -25.44 51.22 -21.53
N THR A 55 -26.60 50.71 -21.11
CA THR A 55 -27.18 49.48 -21.69
C THR A 55 -28.53 49.71 -22.38
N GLY A 56 -29.16 50.87 -22.21
CA GLY A 56 -30.53 51.12 -22.70
C GLY A 56 -31.61 50.30 -21.98
N CYS A 57 -31.32 49.71 -20.82
CA CYS A 57 -32.28 48.92 -20.05
C CYS A 57 -33.38 49.80 -19.44
N LYS A 58 -34.65 49.60 -19.81
CA LYS A 58 -35.79 50.40 -19.31
C LYS A 58 -36.19 50.11 -17.85
N ASN A 59 -35.74 48.99 -17.28
CA ASN A 59 -36.05 48.61 -15.89
C ASN A 59 -34.91 47.77 -15.28
N PRO A 60 -33.83 48.40 -14.81
CA PRO A 60 -32.68 47.70 -14.23
C PRO A 60 -33.06 46.83 -13.03
N ASN A 61 -33.96 47.31 -12.16
CA ASN A 61 -34.37 46.58 -10.96
C ASN A 61 -34.97 45.19 -11.27
N LYS A 62 -35.84 45.08 -12.29
CA LYS A 62 -36.38 43.78 -12.72
C LYS A 62 -35.29 42.86 -13.27
N CYS A 63 -34.30 43.41 -13.96
CA CYS A 63 -33.15 42.64 -14.45
C CYS A 63 -32.26 42.15 -13.29
N TYR A 64 -32.07 42.95 -12.24
CA TYR A 64 -31.32 42.55 -11.04
C TYR A 64 -32.04 41.43 -10.28
N GLN A 65 -33.36 41.57 -10.07
CA GLN A 65 -34.19 40.52 -9.45
C GLN A 65 -34.18 39.24 -10.28
N ARG A 66 -34.22 39.38 -11.61
CA ARG A 66 -34.13 38.22 -12.50
C ARG A 66 -32.76 37.54 -12.41
N ALA A 67 -31.68 38.31 -12.35
CA ALA A 67 -30.33 37.78 -12.18
C ALA A 67 -30.20 37.00 -10.85
N GLU A 68 -30.68 37.57 -9.74
CA GLU A 68 -30.71 36.90 -8.44
C GLU A 68 -31.55 35.61 -8.46
N GLN A 69 -32.72 35.65 -9.09
CA GLN A 69 -33.58 34.46 -9.27
C GLN A 69 -32.92 33.38 -10.14
N LEU A 70 -32.16 33.76 -11.17
CA LEU A 70 -31.42 32.81 -12.00
C LEU A 70 -30.32 32.13 -11.19
N LEU A 71 -29.59 32.89 -10.37
CA LEU A 71 -28.54 32.36 -9.50
C LEU A 71 -29.11 31.49 -8.37
N SER A 72 -30.31 31.78 -7.86
CA SER A 72 -30.95 30.95 -6.83
C SER A 72 -31.33 29.54 -7.31
N PHE A 73 -31.35 29.28 -8.62
CA PHE A 73 -31.52 27.92 -9.15
C PHE A 73 -30.22 27.11 -9.17
N LEU A 74 -29.06 27.76 -8.96
CA LEU A 74 -27.80 27.05 -8.84
C LEU A 74 -27.75 26.35 -7.47
N PRO A 75 -27.27 25.10 -7.41
CA PRO A 75 -26.98 24.46 -6.13
C PRO A 75 -25.95 25.27 -5.33
N GLU A 76 -25.95 25.14 -4.00
CA GLU A 76 -25.13 25.97 -3.09
C GLU A 76 -23.66 26.02 -3.48
N LYS A 77 -23.08 24.86 -3.80
CA LYS A 77 -21.68 24.72 -4.26
C LYS A 77 -21.33 25.53 -5.51
N TRP A 78 -22.32 25.85 -6.34
CA TRP A 78 -22.14 26.59 -7.59
C TRP A 78 -22.76 27.99 -7.55
N ASN A 79 -23.31 28.38 -6.40
CA ASN A 79 -24.04 29.64 -6.26
C ASN A 79 -23.10 30.74 -5.72
N PRO A 80 -22.67 31.69 -6.54
CA PRO A 80 -21.73 32.72 -6.12
C PRO A 80 -22.34 33.77 -5.16
N LEU A 81 -23.65 33.69 -4.88
CA LEU A 81 -24.30 34.53 -3.87
C LEU A 81 -24.20 33.93 -2.45
N LYS A 82 -23.77 32.68 -2.34
CA LYS A 82 -23.53 31.98 -1.08
C LYS A 82 -22.04 32.06 -0.75
N LEU A 83 -21.72 32.07 0.55
CA LEU A 83 -20.35 31.94 1.03
C LEU A 83 -19.76 30.63 0.49
N GLN A 84 -18.57 30.70 -0.07
CA GLN A 84 -17.82 29.56 -0.59
C GLN A 84 -16.61 29.28 0.31
N PRO A 85 -16.08 28.04 0.32
CA PRO A 85 -14.89 27.71 1.10
C PRO A 85 -13.70 28.63 0.78
N ASP A 86 -13.48 28.95 -0.50
CA ASP A 86 -12.40 29.85 -0.94
C ASP A 86 -12.47 31.24 -0.29
N ASP A 87 -13.68 31.72 0.07
CA ASP A 87 -13.87 33.05 0.67
C ASP A 87 -13.34 33.14 2.11
N LEU A 88 -13.16 32.01 2.81
CA LEU A 88 -12.70 31.94 4.20
C LEU A 88 -11.29 31.38 4.33
N GLU A 89 -10.88 30.52 3.39
CA GLU A 89 -9.60 29.82 3.51
C GLU A 89 -8.38 30.75 3.32
N ASP A 90 -8.54 31.91 2.65
CA ASP A 90 -7.46 32.89 2.42
C ASP A 90 -7.20 33.82 3.63
N ASP A 91 -8.17 34.06 4.52
CA ASP A 91 -8.00 34.91 5.72
C ASP A 91 -7.16 34.25 6.83
N HIS A 92 -6.84 32.96 6.69
CA HIS A 92 -6.17 32.14 7.71
C HIS A 92 -4.78 31.64 7.28
N ASP A 93 -4.10 32.30 6.34
CA ASP A 93 -2.85 31.83 5.72
C ASP A 93 -1.58 31.96 6.59
N GLU A 94 -1.70 32.34 7.86
CA GLU A 94 -0.61 32.17 8.81
C GLU A 94 -0.59 30.71 9.29
N ARG A 95 0.19 29.86 8.61
CA ARG A 95 0.73 28.63 9.23
C ARG A 95 1.66 29.04 10.38
N GLY A 96 1.07 29.52 11.47
CA GLY A 96 1.75 29.71 12.73
C GLY A 96 1.89 28.35 13.41
N THR A 97 3.11 27.95 13.70
CA THR A 97 3.33 27.06 14.84
C THR A 97 2.98 27.85 16.09
N ASP A 98 1.89 27.49 16.77
CA ASP A 98 1.68 27.98 18.13
C ASP A 98 2.62 27.20 19.07
N GLY A 99 3.84 27.72 19.22
CA GLY A 99 4.93 27.06 19.92
C GLY A 99 5.29 25.70 19.31
N ASN A 100 5.07 24.61 20.06
CA ASN A 100 5.40 23.23 19.65
C ASN A 100 4.23 22.50 18.97
N LYS A 101 3.08 23.14 18.78
CA LYS A 101 1.89 22.54 18.18
C LYS A 101 1.86 22.78 16.66
N THR A 102 1.50 21.75 15.90
CA THR A 102 1.27 21.85 14.45
C THR A 102 -0.22 21.98 14.17
N ARG A 103 -0.65 23.12 13.61
CA ARG A 103 -2.05 23.30 13.18
C ARG A 103 -2.36 22.36 12.01
N LEU A 104 -3.44 21.60 12.12
CA LEU A 104 -3.88 20.69 11.09
C LEU A 104 -4.67 21.42 10.01
N ASP A 105 -4.25 21.22 8.76
CA ASP A 105 -4.87 21.83 7.59
C ASP A 105 -6.19 21.12 7.23
N GLY A 106 -7.30 21.81 7.48
CA GLY A 106 -8.67 21.38 7.17
C GLY A 106 -9.20 21.91 5.84
N ARG A 107 -8.35 22.48 4.96
CA ARG A 107 -8.81 23.04 3.68
C ARG A 107 -9.32 21.96 2.72
N ILE A 108 -10.35 22.30 1.96
CA ILE A 108 -10.97 21.41 0.96
C ILE A 108 -10.85 21.96 -0.47
N THR A 109 -10.46 23.23 -0.62
CA THR A 109 -10.36 23.88 -1.91
C THR A 109 -9.16 23.40 -2.72
N THR A 110 -9.19 23.68 -4.02
CA THR A 110 -8.06 23.41 -4.91
C THR A 110 -7.56 24.73 -5.49
N LYS A 111 -6.41 25.18 -5.01
CA LYS A 111 -5.69 26.34 -5.55
C LYS A 111 -4.88 25.95 -6.80
N GLY A 112 -4.66 26.90 -7.70
CA GLY A 112 -3.83 26.73 -8.89
C GLY A 112 -4.55 27.11 -10.19
N ASN A 113 -4.13 26.51 -11.30
CA ASN A 113 -4.75 26.73 -12.60
C ASN A 113 -5.82 25.66 -12.90
N LEU A 114 -6.50 25.81 -14.04
CA LEU A 114 -7.56 24.88 -14.44
C LEU A 114 -7.10 23.40 -14.51
N ALA A 115 -5.82 23.13 -14.81
CA ALA A 115 -5.29 21.77 -14.83
C ALA A 115 -5.14 21.15 -13.43
N ASP A 116 -5.08 21.97 -12.37
CA ASP A 116 -5.07 21.51 -10.97
C ASP A 116 -6.45 21.05 -10.50
N ALA A 117 -7.52 21.58 -11.11
CA ALA A 117 -8.90 21.28 -10.75
C ALA A 117 -9.40 19.95 -11.34
N PHE A 118 -8.92 19.55 -12.53
CA PHE A 118 -9.36 18.32 -13.17
C PHE A 118 -8.77 17.07 -12.50
N ARG A 119 -9.65 16.15 -12.11
CA ARG A 119 -9.29 14.84 -11.56
C ARG A 119 -9.88 13.70 -12.38
N ILE A 120 -9.12 12.61 -12.50
CA ILE A 120 -9.53 11.38 -13.18
C ILE A 120 -9.45 10.18 -12.24
N PHE A 121 -10.07 9.05 -12.59
CA PHE A 121 -10.27 7.91 -11.69
C PHE A 121 -11.04 8.29 -10.41
N THR A 122 -12.02 9.19 -10.56
CA THR A 122 -12.92 9.60 -9.48
C THR A 122 -13.92 8.49 -9.16
N GLU A 123 -14.23 8.35 -7.87
CA GLU A 123 -15.16 7.37 -7.32
C GLU A 123 -15.93 7.97 -6.12
N GLY A 124 -17.09 7.42 -5.81
CA GLY A 124 -17.94 7.86 -4.70
C GLY A 124 -19.10 8.75 -5.16
N GLU A 125 -19.91 9.19 -4.19
CA GLU A 125 -21.05 10.05 -4.45
C GLU A 125 -20.61 11.49 -4.71
N THR A 126 -21.24 12.13 -5.70
CA THR A 126 -21.09 13.56 -5.93
C THR A 126 -22.08 14.32 -5.07
N THR A 127 -21.65 15.41 -4.46
CA THR A 127 -22.54 16.30 -3.71
C THR A 127 -22.49 17.73 -4.24
N ASN A 128 -23.63 18.39 -4.14
CA ASN A 128 -23.80 19.83 -4.37
C ASN A 128 -23.98 20.63 -3.07
N THR A 129 -23.98 19.93 -1.93
CA THR A 129 -24.06 20.53 -0.59
C THR A 129 -22.66 20.96 -0.16
N LEU A 130 -22.56 22.18 0.37
CA LEU A 130 -21.30 22.68 0.93
C LEU A 130 -21.10 22.11 2.35
N PRO A 131 -19.84 21.90 2.78
CA PRO A 131 -19.57 21.71 4.20
C PRO A 131 -19.96 22.96 5.00
N PRO A 132 -20.22 22.86 6.31
CA PRO A 132 -20.34 24.02 7.18
C PRO A 132 -19.07 24.87 7.05
N LEU A 133 -19.21 26.15 6.71
CA LEU A 133 -18.09 27.03 6.41
C LEU A 133 -17.72 27.93 7.59
N GLU A 134 -18.72 28.32 8.39
CA GLU A 134 -18.52 29.21 9.53
C GLU A 134 -17.90 28.44 10.70
N TRP A 135 -16.94 29.09 11.34
CA TRP A 135 -16.37 28.63 12.59
C TRP A 135 -17.29 29.07 13.72
N ASN A 136 -18.07 28.12 14.23
CA ASN A 136 -18.97 28.37 15.35
C ASN A 136 -18.28 27.95 16.64
N TYR A 137 -17.51 28.87 17.24
CA TYR A 137 -16.91 28.64 18.55
C TYR A 137 -17.99 28.67 19.62
N GLU A 138 -18.38 27.50 20.11
CA GLU A 138 -19.27 27.40 21.26
C GLU A 138 -18.52 27.62 22.59
N SER A 139 -17.19 27.40 22.58
CA SER A 139 -16.30 27.56 23.72
C SER A 139 -14.87 27.92 23.27
N GLU A 140 -14.18 28.74 24.07
CA GLU A 140 -12.74 29.01 23.93
C GLU A 140 -11.87 27.97 24.66
N GLU A 141 -12.48 27.05 25.43
CA GLU A 141 -11.72 26.02 26.16
C GLU A 141 -11.09 25.01 25.18
N GLU A 142 -9.77 24.87 25.27
CA GLU A 142 -9.04 23.87 24.49
C GLU A 142 -9.20 22.47 25.08
N THR A 143 -9.82 21.56 24.31
CA THR A 143 -9.89 20.14 24.64
C THR A 143 -8.56 19.46 24.28
N ILE A 144 -7.95 18.75 25.24
CA ILE A 144 -6.71 17.98 25.02
C ILE A 144 -7.02 16.48 25.07
N ILE A 145 -6.63 15.75 24.01
CA ILE A 145 -6.78 14.30 23.92
C ILE A 145 -5.41 13.63 23.81
N HIS A 146 -5.15 12.68 24.69
CA HIS A 146 -3.93 11.87 24.72
C HIS A 146 -4.13 10.56 23.96
N VAL A 147 -3.29 10.29 22.96
CA VAL A 147 -3.41 9.10 22.10
C VAL A 147 -2.35 8.06 22.45
N GLY A 148 -2.78 6.90 22.93
CA GLY A 148 -1.97 5.72 23.16
C GLY A 148 -2.18 4.66 22.08
N THR A 149 -1.10 4.02 21.63
CA THR A 149 -1.15 2.96 20.60
C THR A 149 -0.30 1.77 21.01
N ALA A 150 -0.76 0.56 20.74
CA ALA A 150 -0.02 -0.67 21.00
C ALA A 150 -0.03 -1.56 19.75
N CYS A 151 1.07 -2.27 19.51
CA CYS A 151 1.19 -3.20 18.39
C CYS A 151 1.96 -4.46 18.80
N ARG A 152 1.36 -5.63 18.56
CA ARG A 152 1.98 -6.94 18.77
C ARG A 152 2.40 -7.52 17.42
N ASN A 153 3.56 -8.18 17.41
CA ASN A 153 4.14 -8.82 16.23
C ASN A 153 4.26 -7.88 15.00
N PRO A 154 4.95 -6.74 15.13
CA PRO A 154 5.12 -5.83 13.99
C PRO A 154 5.84 -6.56 12.84
N ASN A 155 5.30 -6.39 11.63
CA ASN A 155 5.77 -7.04 10.38
C ASN A 155 5.55 -8.56 10.33
N ASP A 156 4.62 -9.09 11.12
CA ASP A 156 4.11 -10.47 11.04
C ASP A 156 2.74 -10.49 10.33
N PHE A 157 2.36 -11.64 9.78
CA PHE A 157 1.04 -11.84 9.20
C PHE A 157 -0.09 -11.68 10.23
N ASN A 158 0.17 -12.07 11.49
CA ASN A 158 -0.77 -12.00 12.61
C ASN A 158 -0.58 -10.74 13.47
N VAL A 159 -0.20 -9.63 12.84
CA VAL A 159 -0.06 -8.34 13.52
C VAL A 159 -1.39 -7.92 14.15
N GLN A 160 -1.34 -7.48 15.39
CA GLN A 160 -2.48 -6.94 16.12
C GLN A 160 -2.12 -5.57 16.68
N GLY A 161 -3.11 -4.72 16.86
CA GLY A 161 -2.91 -3.43 17.49
C GLY A 161 -4.15 -2.92 18.18
N ALA A 162 -3.93 -1.93 19.02
CA ALA A 162 -4.98 -1.32 19.82
C ALA A 162 -4.68 0.16 19.99
N VAL A 163 -5.75 0.90 20.25
CA VAL A 163 -5.75 2.34 20.40
C VAL A 163 -6.48 2.67 21.69
N ALA A 164 -5.98 3.66 22.42
CA ALA A 164 -6.69 4.27 23.53
C ALA A 164 -6.57 5.79 23.45
N THR A 165 -7.65 6.47 23.87
CA THR A 165 -7.71 7.93 23.98
C THR A 165 -8.13 8.31 25.40
N ILE A 166 -7.52 9.35 25.95
CA ILE A 166 -7.87 9.91 27.27
C ILE A 166 -8.20 11.39 27.10
N MET A 167 -9.34 11.81 27.65
CA MET A 167 -9.88 13.18 27.59
C MET A 167 -10.53 13.52 28.94
N LYS A 168 -10.17 14.66 29.55
CA LYS A 168 -10.74 15.13 30.84
C LYS A 168 -10.81 14.05 31.94
N GLY A 169 -9.83 13.14 31.99
CA GLY A 169 -9.77 12.03 32.96
C GLY A 169 -10.57 10.78 32.58
N GLU A 170 -11.42 10.86 31.56
CA GLU A 170 -12.15 9.73 31.01
C GLU A 170 -11.33 9.00 29.93
N CYS A 171 -11.42 7.66 29.90
CA CYS A 171 -10.67 6.83 28.95
C CYS A 171 -11.64 6.07 28.03
N GLU A 172 -11.39 6.14 26.72
CA GLU A 172 -12.02 5.27 25.73
C GLU A 172 -10.92 4.47 25.02
N GLN A 173 -11.18 3.20 24.77
CA GLN A 173 -10.18 2.30 24.23
C GLN A 173 -10.84 1.27 23.34
N SER A 174 -10.15 0.94 22.25
CA SER A 174 -10.64 0.02 21.26
C SER A 174 -9.51 -0.91 20.84
N LYS A 175 -9.77 -2.21 20.90
CA LYS A 175 -8.87 -3.18 20.30
C LYS A 175 -9.22 -3.25 18.83
N ILE A 176 -8.26 -3.04 17.94
CA ILE A 176 -8.54 -2.99 16.51
C ILE A 176 -7.83 -4.18 15.84
N SER A 177 -8.57 -5.24 15.53
CA SER A 177 -8.04 -6.27 14.64
C SER A 177 -7.97 -5.71 13.24
N THR A 178 -6.78 -5.69 12.65
CA THR A 178 -6.64 -5.30 11.24
C THR A 178 -6.07 -6.47 10.44
N LEU A 179 -6.36 -6.44 9.14
CA LEU A 179 -6.06 -7.52 8.19
C LEU A 179 -4.55 -7.78 8.04
N PRO A 180 -4.17 -8.92 7.43
CA PRO A 180 -2.78 -9.22 7.15
C PRO A 180 -2.02 -8.12 6.40
N GLY A 181 -0.82 -7.77 6.88
CA GLY A 181 0.00 -6.71 6.30
C GLY A 181 -0.22 -5.32 6.89
N SER A 182 -1.08 -5.21 7.90
CA SER A 182 -1.20 -4.01 8.74
C SER A 182 0.11 -3.70 9.47
N THR A 183 0.28 -2.45 9.88
CA THR A 183 1.55 -1.97 10.44
C THR A 183 1.32 -1.09 11.64
N ASN A 184 2.35 -0.93 12.48
CA ASN A 184 2.30 0.01 13.60
C ASN A 184 1.81 1.42 13.17
N GLN A 185 2.28 1.88 12.00
CA GLN A 185 1.86 3.15 11.40
C GLN A 185 0.36 3.27 11.11
N LEU A 186 -0.35 2.15 10.90
CA LEU A 186 -1.80 2.14 10.72
C LEU A 186 -2.50 2.47 12.04
N TYR A 187 -2.09 1.80 13.12
CA TYR A 187 -2.65 2.01 14.46
C TYR A 187 -2.36 3.40 15.00
N GLU A 188 -1.19 3.95 14.68
CA GLU A 188 -0.85 5.33 15.01
C GLU A 188 -1.80 6.35 14.36
N MET A 189 -2.11 6.20 13.07
CA MET A 189 -3.06 7.05 12.37
C MET A 189 -4.51 6.82 12.87
N LEU A 190 -4.86 5.58 13.22
CA LEU A 190 -6.14 5.24 13.84
C LEU A 190 -6.33 5.93 15.18
N GLY A 191 -5.26 6.07 15.96
CA GLY A 191 -5.28 6.81 17.22
C GLY A 191 -5.73 8.25 17.05
N VAL A 192 -5.19 8.95 16.05
CA VAL A 192 -5.61 10.32 15.75
C VAL A 192 -7.04 10.36 15.23
N LYS A 193 -7.45 9.41 14.38
CA LYS A 193 -8.85 9.32 13.95
C LYS A 193 -9.80 9.14 15.14
N ALA A 194 -9.47 8.24 16.08
CA ALA A 194 -10.30 8.00 17.26
C ALA A 194 -10.43 9.27 18.13
N ALA A 195 -9.34 10.03 18.30
CA ALA A 195 -9.39 11.32 18.98
C ALA A 195 -10.32 12.32 18.28
N LEU A 196 -10.28 12.39 16.94
CA LEU A 196 -11.16 13.25 16.14
C LEU A 196 -12.63 12.80 16.17
N ASP A 197 -12.90 11.51 16.29
CA ASP A 197 -14.26 10.98 16.40
C ASP A 197 -14.90 11.28 17.76
N ARG A 198 -14.08 11.36 18.83
CA ARG A 198 -14.53 11.63 20.19
C ARG A 198 -14.72 13.12 20.50
N ALA A 199 -13.85 13.97 19.95
CA ALA A 199 -13.86 15.39 20.25
C ALA A 199 -15.08 16.11 19.67
N ASP A 200 -15.59 17.12 20.40
CA ASP A 200 -16.56 18.05 19.83
C ASP A 200 -15.95 18.79 18.62
N LYS A 201 -16.76 19.01 17.59
CA LYS A 201 -16.36 19.67 16.35
C LYS A 201 -16.27 21.19 16.49
N THR A 202 -16.95 21.80 17.46
CA THR A 202 -17.03 23.26 17.67
C THR A 202 -16.02 23.80 18.69
N GLU A 203 -15.30 22.93 19.41
CA GLU A 203 -14.27 23.32 20.39
C GLU A 203 -12.84 23.22 19.82
N PRO A 204 -11.89 24.08 20.21
CA PRO A 204 -10.47 23.89 19.89
C PRO A 204 -9.94 22.55 20.43
N LEU A 205 -9.12 21.84 19.65
CA LEU A 205 -8.61 20.51 20.00
C LEU A 205 -7.10 20.41 19.85
N THR A 206 -6.40 19.96 20.89
CA THR A 206 -5.02 19.48 20.81
C THR A 206 -4.96 17.96 20.94
N ILE A 207 -4.47 17.28 19.90
CA ILE A 207 -4.20 15.84 19.90
C ILE A 207 -2.74 15.60 20.22
N ARG A 208 -2.45 14.85 21.28
CA ARG A 208 -1.09 14.49 21.69
C ARG A 208 -0.76 13.08 21.23
N THR A 209 0.35 12.91 20.50
CA THR A 209 0.78 11.60 19.97
C THR A 209 2.29 11.42 20.01
N GLU A 210 2.76 10.21 20.33
CA GLU A 210 4.18 9.84 20.22
C GLU A 210 4.62 9.54 18.77
N SER A 211 3.66 9.44 17.83
CA SER A 211 3.95 8.99 16.47
C SER A 211 4.55 10.09 15.60
N LYS A 212 5.86 10.01 15.38
CA LYS A 212 6.57 10.82 14.37
C LYS A 212 6.02 10.61 12.96
N TYR A 213 5.60 9.38 12.65
CA TYR A 213 5.03 9.06 11.33
C TYR A 213 3.74 9.83 11.07
N THR A 214 2.84 9.84 12.05
CA THR A 214 1.54 10.51 11.94
C THR A 214 1.72 12.02 11.91
N ALA A 215 2.60 12.56 12.77
CA ALA A 215 2.97 13.97 12.75
C ALA A 215 3.46 14.41 11.38
N GLN A 216 4.45 13.71 10.81
CA GLN A 216 4.97 14.05 9.47
C GLN A 216 3.94 13.91 8.35
N ILE A 217 2.96 13.00 8.48
CA ILE A 217 1.91 12.87 7.47
C ILE A 217 0.95 14.04 7.52
N LEU A 218 0.48 14.37 8.73
CA LEU A 218 -0.54 15.39 8.97
C LEU A 218 0.02 16.82 8.84
N ASP A 219 1.33 16.99 9.01
CA ASP A 219 2.11 18.21 8.69
C ASP A 219 2.27 18.46 7.16
N GLY A 220 1.31 18.02 6.35
CA GLY A 220 1.23 18.37 4.91
C GLY A 220 1.69 17.30 3.91
N LYS A 221 2.38 16.21 4.30
CA LYS A 221 2.68 15.12 3.32
C LYS A 221 1.41 14.47 2.76
N TRP A 222 0.30 14.52 3.50
CA TRP A 222 -1.00 14.02 3.05
C TRP A 222 -1.51 14.75 1.80
N GLN A 223 -1.20 16.04 1.61
CA GLN A 223 -1.66 16.84 0.47
C GLN A 223 -1.20 16.20 -0.84
N LYS A 224 0.09 15.86 -0.95
CA LYS A 224 0.64 15.15 -2.11
C LYS A 224 0.00 13.78 -2.34
N MET A 225 -0.41 13.08 -1.27
CA MET A 225 -1.11 11.79 -1.38
C MET A 225 -2.52 11.97 -1.92
N GLU A 226 -3.22 13.03 -1.49
CA GLU A 226 -4.54 13.40 -2.00
C GLU A 226 -4.49 13.81 -3.47
N GLU A 227 -3.48 14.57 -3.89
CA GLU A 227 -3.27 14.88 -5.31
C GLU A 227 -3.10 13.62 -6.16
N GLN A 228 -2.46 12.60 -5.60
CA GLN A 228 -2.28 11.29 -6.22
C GLN A 228 -3.50 10.37 -6.05
N GLY A 229 -4.62 10.87 -5.54
CA GLY A 229 -5.86 10.12 -5.29
C GLY A 229 -5.68 8.94 -4.33
N TYR A 230 -4.65 8.98 -3.47
CA TYR A 230 -4.23 7.89 -2.59
C TYR A 230 -3.93 6.55 -3.30
N ILE A 231 -3.70 6.57 -4.63
CA ILE A 231 -3.58 5.35 -5.43
C ILE A 231 -2.28 4.60 -5.11
N GLY A 232 -2.45 3.42 -4.49
CA GLY A 232 -1.34 2.58 -4.05
C GLY A 232 -0.51 3.20 -2.93
N VAL A 233 -1.08 4.18 -2.21
CA VAL A 233 -0.53 4.72 -0.97
C VAL A 233 -0.81 3.71 0.15
N LYS A 234 0.24 3.33 0.88
CA LYS A 234 0.10 2.45 2.04
C LYS A 234 -0.72 3.15 3.11
N ASN A 235 -1.72 2.47 3.68
CA ASN A 235 -2.66 3.05 4.65
C ASN A 235 -3.44 4.27 4.08
N GLY A 236 -3.56 4.39 2.76
CA GLY A 236 -4.18 5.55 2.12
C GLY A 236 -5.64 5.78 2.50
N GLU A 237 -6.41 4.71 2.71
CA GLU A 237 -7.81 4.78 3.14
C GLU A 237 -7.96 5.44 4.51
N ILE A 238 -7.21 4.99 5.53
CA ILE A 238 -7.27 5.62 6.84
C ILE A 238 -6.78 7.07 6.83
N ILE A 239 -5.73 7.38 6.06
CA ILE A 239 -5.22 8.75 5.96
C ILE A 239 -6.30 9.65 5.38
N ARG A 240 -6.97 9.20 4.31
CA ARG A 240 -8.08 9.92 3.67
C ARG A 240 -9.23 10.13 4.65
N THR A 241 -9.62 9.11 5.42
CA THR A 241 -10.68 9.24 6.43
C THR A 241 -10.27 10.21 7.55
N THR A 242 -9.04 10.15 8.06
CA THR A 242 -8.53 11.07 9.08
C THR A 242 -8.54 12.51 8.57
N VAL A 243 -8.05 12.77 7.35
CA VAL A 243 -8.10 14.11 6.73
C VAL A 243 -9.53 14.61 6.61
N ALA A 244 -10.46 13.77 6.17
CA ALA A 244 -11.86 14.17 6.07
C ALA A 244 -12.53 14.43 7.43
N LYS A 245 -12.04 13.82 8.52
CA LYS A 245 -12.47 14.12 9.89
C LYS A 245 -11.89 15.44 10.39
N ILE A 246 -10.65 15.78 10.02
CA ILE A 246 -10.08 17.12 10.27
C ILE A 246 -10.94 18.19 9.59
N ARG A 247 -11.31 17.98 8.31
CA ARG A 247 -12.20 18.89 7.54
C ARG A 247 -13.62 19.05 8.11
N GLN A 248 -14.06 18.12 8.96
CA GLN A 248 -15.39 18.19 9.59
C GLN A 248 -15.43 19.11 10.80
N ARG A 249 -14.27 19.53 11.32
CA ARG A 249 -14.17 20.38 12.49
C ARG A 249 -14.43 21.83 12.10
N GLN A 250 -15.07 22.57 13.01
CA GLN A 250 -15.42 23.99 12.88
C GLN A 250 -14.54 24.86 13.79
N ALA A 251 -13.56 24.27 14.46
CA ALA A 251 -12.62 24.95 15.35
C ALA A 251 -11.18 24.45 15.13
N GLU A 252 -10.22 25.20 15.68
CA GLU A 252 -8.80 24.92 15.50
C GLU A 252 -8.44 23.53 16.01
N THR A 253 -7.60 22.86 15.23
CA THR A 253 -7.13 21.52 15.56
C THR A 253 -5.63 21.48 15.46
N TYR A 254 -5.00 21.07 16.55
CA TYR A 254 -3.58 21.03 16.70
C TYR A 254 -3.12 19.60 16.94
N LEU A 255 -1.95 19.29 16.40
CA LEU A 255 -1.24 18.06 16.69
C LEU A 255 0.05 18.40 17.44
N LEU A 256 0.23 17.77 18.60
CA LEU A 256 1.45 17.88 19.39
C LEU A 256 2.17 16.54 19.40
N GLN A 257 3.32 16.48 18.74
CA GLN A 257 4.19 15.31 18.78
C GLN A 257 4.95 15.30 20.12
N VAL A 258 4.67 14.31 20.97
CA VAL A 258 5.35 14.18 22.27
C VAL A 258 6.61 13.31 22.12
N ASP A 259 7.60 13.60 22.96
CA ASP A 259 8.84 12.85 23.11
C ASP A 259 9.09 12.47 24.58
N ASN A 260 10.19 11.79 24.86
CA ASN A 260 10.51 11.34 26.22
C ASN A 260 10.61 12.48 27.25
N LYS A 261 10.85 13.73 26.82
CA LYS A 261 10.98 14.90 27.70
C LYS A 261 9.64 15.59 27.95
N THR A 262 8.73 15.51 26.99
CA THR A 262 7.44 16.22 26.99
C THR A 262 6.24 15.31 27.31
N ILE A 263 6.49 14.00 27.45
CA ILE A 263 5.47 13.00 27.79
C ILE A 263 4.92 13.21 29.21
N THR A 264 3.59 13.25 29.33
CA THR A 264 2.89 13.40 30.62
C THR A 264 2.43 12.06 31.19
N GLU A 265 1.90 12.07 32.41
CA GLU A 265 1.28 10.89 33.01
C GLU A 265 0.08 10.39 32.18
N SER A 266 -0.76 11.31 31.67
CA SER A 266 -1.89 10.98 30.79
C SER A 266 -1.46 10.33 29.47
N ASP A 267 -0.33 10.77 28.88
CA ASP A 267 0.23 10.13 27.67
C ASP A 267 0.65 8.68 27.99
N ARG A 268 1.36 8.47 29.12
CA ARG A 268 1.76 7.13 29.59
C ARG A 268 0.55 6.27 29.94
N ALA A 269 -0.48 6.84 30.55
CA ALA A 269 -1.72 6.16 30.88
C ALA A 269 -2.46 5.70 29.61
N ALA A 270 -2.55 6.56 28.59
CA ALA A 270 -3.14 6.19 27.31
C ALA A 270 -2.36 5.04 26.65
N LYS A 271 -1.02 5.09 26.68
CA LYS A 271 -0.17 4.00 26.19
C LYS A 271 -0.41 2.69 26.96
N LYS A 272 -0.49 2.76 28.28
CA LYS A 272 -0.80 1.60 29.15
C LYS A 272 -2.17 1.01 28.80
N LYS A 273 -3.20 1.85 28.64
CA LYS A 273 -4.56 1.43 28.27
C LYS A 273 -4.62 0.78 26.89
N ALA A 274 -3.86 1.29 25.92
CA ALA A 274 -3.75 0.64 24.61
C ALA A 274 -3.12 -0.76 24.71
N ASN A 275 -2.12 -0.97 25.56
CA ASN A 275 -1.57 -2.31 25.82
C ASN A 275 -2.59 -3.22 26.52
N GLU A 276 -3.32 -2.72 27.53
CA GLU A 276 -4.40 -3.48 28.19
C GLU A 276 -5.54 -3.85 27.22
N ALA A 277 -5.85 -2.98 26.26
CA ALA A 277 -6.83 -3.26 25.22
C ALA A 277 -6.33 -4.33 24.24
N LEU A 278 -5.03 -4.36 23.93
CA LEU A 278 -4.44 -5.37 23.06
C LEU A 278 -4.55 -6.79 23.63
N GLU A 279 -4.52 -6.93 24.95
CA GLU A 279 -4.67 -8.21 25.67
C GLU A 279 -6.13 -8.72 25.69
N ARG A 280 -7.13 -7.84 25.57
CA ARG A 280 -8.56 -8.23 25.58
C ARG A 280 -8.96 -8.96 24.29
N GLY A 281 -9.98 -9.82 24.35
CA GLY A 281 -10.29 -10.76 23.27
C GLY A 281 -10.94 -10.15 22.02
N THR A 282 -11.91 -9.26 22.19
CA THR A 282 -12.78 -8.77 21.11
C THR A 282 -12.19 -7.58 20.38
N ALA A 283 -12.29 -7.60 19.05
CA ALA A 283 -11.83 -6.51 18.20
C ALA A 283 -13.02 -5.70 17.67
N ASP A 284 -12.86 -4.39 17.65
CA ASP A 284 -13.86 -3.43 17.20
C ASP A 284 -13.77 -3.23 15.68
N GLU A 285 -14.92 -2.97 15.05
CA GLU A 285 -14.98 -2.62 13.63
C GLU A 285 -14.54 -1.17 13.40
N MET A 286 -13.80 -0.97 12.32
CA MET A 286 -13.27 0.34 11.95
C MET A 286 -14.20 1.04 10.95
N ASN A 287 -14.93 2.06 11.40
CA ASN A 287 -15.67 2.93 10.49
C ASN A 287 -14.70 3.78 9.65
N THR A 288 -14.74 3.61 8.32
CA THR A 288 -13.93 4.38 7.35
C THR A 288 -14.76 5.25 6.42
N GLU A 289 -16.08 5.31 6.64
CA GLU A 289 -16.98 6.09 5.80
C GLU A 289 -16.70 7.59 5.91
N ILE A 290 -16.76 8.25 4.76
CA ILE A 290 -16.52 9.68 4.63
C ILE A 290 -17.76 10.30 3.99
N PRO A 291 -18.38 11.32 4.60
CA PRO A 291 -19.48 12.03 3.96
C PRO A 291 -19.04 12.65 2.63
N ALA A 292 -19.94 12.66 1.64
CA ALA A 292 -19.62 13.08 0.27
C ALA A 292 -19.05 14.50 0.20
N GLN A 293 -19.49 15.42 1.08
CA GLN A 293 -19.03 16.81 1.11
C GLN A 293 -17.58 17.00 1.58
N TYR A 294 -16.97 15.99 2.20
CA TYR A 294 -15.56 16.01 2.62
C TYR A 294 -14.69 15.09 1.77
N THR A 295 -15.27 14.45 0.76
CA THR A 295 -14.63 13.42 -0.03
C THR A 295 -14.00 14.03 -1.29
N ILE A 296 -12.67 14.10 -1.31
CA ILE A 296 -11.91 14.36 -2.53
C ILE A 296 -11.49 13.02 -3.14
N SER A 297 -11.79 12.84 -4.43
CA SER A 297 -11.61 11.56 -5.14
C SER A 297 -10.83 11.74 -6.43
N GLY A 298 -10.16 10.68 -6.87
CA GLY A 298 -9.36 10.67 -8.09
C GLY A 298 -8.02 11.41 -8.00
N VAL A 299 -7.24 11.27 -9.05
CA VAL A 299 -5.89 11.82 -9.22
C VAL A 299 -5.98 13.14 -9.98
N LYS A 300 -5.27 14.19 -9.52
CA LYS A 300 -5.13 15.44 -10.29
C LYS A 300 -4.47 15.14 -11.64
N LEU A 301 -5.06 15.64 -12.72
CA LEU A 301 -4.58 15.41 -14.08
C LEU A 301 -3.15 15.94 -14.26
N ARG A 302 -2.81 17.07 -13.62
CA ARG A 302 -1.47 17.64 -13.66
C ARG A 302 -0.39 16.75 -13.02
N THR A 303 -0.71 15.99 -11.98
CA THR A 303 0.28 15.23 -11.20
C THR A 303 0.33 13.74 -11.56
N ILE A 304 -0.56 13.29 -12.45
CA ILE A 304 -0.60 11.88 -12.81
C ILE A 304 0.62 11.45 -13.60
N THR A 305 1.13 10.27 -13.28
CA THR A 305 2.19 9.61 -14.04
C THR A 305 1.66 8.35 -14.69
N GLN A 306 2.30 7.86 -15.75
CA GLN A 306 1.96 6.57 -16.36
C GLN A 306 1.93 5.43 -15.32
N ARG A 307 2.83 5.47 -14.32
CA ARG A 307 2.88 4.51 -13.22
C ARG A 307 1.64 4.58 -12.33
N THR A 308 1.19 5.77 -11.96
CA THR A 308 -0.02 5.97 -11.14
C THR A 308 -1.27 5.59 -11.93
N ALA A 309 -1.36 6.00 -13.20
CA ALA A 309 -2.48 5.62 -14.08
C ALA A 309 -2.60 4.11 -14.27
N THR A 310 -1.49 3.42 -14.53
CA THR A 310 -1.48 1.95 -14.67
C THR A 310 -1.92 1.25 -13.38
N LYS A 311 -1.49 1.76 -12.21
CA LYS A 311 -1.97 1.25 -10.91
C LYS A 311 -3.46 1.49 -10.73
N ALA A 312 -3.97 2.67 -11.05
CA ALA A 312 -5.38 3.04 -10.96
C ALA A 312 -6.25 2.09 -11.79
N ILE A 313 -5.91 1.94 -13.08
CA ILE A 313 -6.60 1.05 -14.01
C ILE A 313 -6.58 -0.39 -13.50
N ARG A 314 -5.44 -0.85 -12.97
CA ARG A 314 -5.34 -2.21 -12.41
C ARG A 314 -6.25 -2.39 -11.19
N ILE A 315 -6.27 -1.44 -10.27
CA ILE A 315 -7.15 -1.49 -9.08
C ILE A 315 -8.62 -1.52 -9.51
N GLN A 316 -9.02 -0.66 -10.45
CA GLN A 316 -10.40 -0.59 -10.95
C GLN A 316 -10.80 -1.88 -11.67
N LYS A 317 -9.94 -2.42 -12.54
CA LYS A 317 -10.16 -3.72 -13.19
C LYS A 317 -10.30 -4.84 -12.16
N MET A 318 -9.44 -4.89 -11.15
CA MET A 318 -9.51 -5.89 -10.08
C MET A 318 -10.80 -5.76 -9.26
N ARG A 319 -11.26 -4.54 -8.95
CA ARG A 319 -12.55 -4.29 -8.30
C ARG A 319 -13.72 -4.79 -9.14
N SER A 320 -13.72 -4.49 -10.45
CA SER A 320 -14.75 -5.00 -11.36
C SER A 320 -14.77 -6.52 -11.41
N VAL A 321 -13.61 -7.18 -11.44
CA VAL A 321 -13.55 -8.65 -11.39
C VAL A 321 -14.08 -9.15 -10.04
N ARG A 322 -13.74 -8.50 -8.92
CA ARG A 322 -14.22 -8.88 -7.59
C ARG A 322 -15.74 -8.78 -7.45
N LYS A 323 -16.36 -7.80 -8.10
CA LYS A 323 -17.81 -7.64 -8.12
C LYS A 323 -18.50 -8.64 -9.07
N LYS A 324 -17.94 -8.90 -10.25
CA LYS A 324 -18.60 -9.70 -11.30
C LYS A 324 -18.31 -11.20 -11.21
N ASN A 325 -17.08 -11.58 -10.87
CA ASN A 325 -16.57 -12.95 -10.89
C ASN A 325 -15.58 -13.17 -9.72
N PRO A 326 -16.04 -13.11 -8.46
CA PRO A 326 -15.18 -13.28 -7.28
C PRO A 326 -14.45 -14.62 -7.26
N GLU A 327 -15.02 -15.68 -7.83
CA GLU A 327 -14.43 -17.01 -7.98
C GLU A 327 -13.17 -17.01 -8.85
N LYS A 328 -13.11 -16.18 -9.90
CA LYS A 328 -11.88 -16.02 -10.73
C LYS A 328 -10.71 -15.40 -9.95
N LEU A 329 -10.99 -14.70 -8.84
CA LEU A 329 -9.98 -14.18 -7.92
C LEU A 329 -9.64 -15.16 -6.80
N SER A 330 -10.43 -16.22 -6.63
CA SER A 330 -10.19 -17.29 -5.67
C SER A 330 -9.02 -18.15 -6.15
N ARG A 331 -7.81 -17.61 -6.02
CA ARG A 331 -6.56 -18.35 -6.24
C ARG A 331 -6.30 -19.30 -5.07
N ARG A 332 -7.17 -20.31 -4.92
CA ARG A 332 -7.18 -21.23 -3.78
C ARG A 332 -5.81 -21.88 -3.57
N LYS A 333 -5.20 -22.39 -4.64
CA LYS A 333 -3.86 -22.98 -4.62
C LYS A 333 -2.78 -21.99 -4.20
N THR A 334 -2.78 -20.77 -4.75
CA THR A 334 -1.84 -19.72 -4.32
C THR A 334 -2.00 -19.36 -2.83
N LYS A 335 -3.24 -19.31 -2.32
CA LYS A 335 -3.50 -19.06 -0.89
C LYS A 335 -3.02 -20.21 -0.01
N SER A 336 -3.25 -21.46 -0.43
CA SER A 336 -2.78 -22.67 0.24
C SER A 336 -1.24 -22.70 0.28
N ASN A 337 -0.58 -22.47 -0.85
CA ASN A 337 0.88 -22.36 -0.94
C ASN A 337 1.44 -21.25 -0.04
N ALA A 338 0.80 -20.07 -0.01
CA ALA A 338 1.19 -19.00 0.90
C ALA A 338 1.06 -19.42 2.38
N GLN A 339 0.08 -20.26 2.72
CA GLN A 339 -0.07 -20.78 4.08
C GLN A 339 1.00 -21.82 4.43
N LEU A 340 1.37 -22.69 3.51
CA LEU A 340 2.49 -23.64 3.68
C LEU A 340 3.81 -22.89 3.92
N ILE A 341 4.07 -21.84 3.12
CA ILE A 341 5.22 -20.95 3.32
C ILE A 341 5.19 -20.33 4.73
N ARG A 342 4.02 -19.87 5.17
CA ARG A 342 3.88 -19.26 6.50
C ARG A 342 4.24 -20.22 7.62
N GLN A 343 3.73 -21.45 7.57
CA GLN A 343 4.01 -22.49 8.55
C GLN A 343 5.50 -22.83 8.58
N ALA A 344 6.09 -23.16 7.42
CA ALA A 344 7.50 -23.54 7.31
C ALA A 344 8.47 -22.43 7.74
N VAL A 345 8.20 -21.19 7.31
CA VAL A 345 9.03 -20.04 7.66
C VAL A 345 8.84 -19.64 9.12
N ALA A 346 7.66 -19.80 9.71
CA ALA A 346 7.44 -19.54 11.13
C ALA A 346 8.27 -20.50 11.99
N ILE A 347 8.33 -21.78 11.65
CA ILE A 347 9.18 -22.78 12.32
C ILE A 347 10.65 -22.37 12.24
N THR A 348 11.12 -21.98 11.04
CA THR A 348 12.54 -21.70 10.82
C THR A 348 13.00 -20.34 11.37
N ASN A 349 12.20 -19.29 11.18
CA ASN A 349 12.58 -17.91 11.49
C ASN A 349 11.98 -17.40 12.81
N GLY A 350 11.02 -18.12 13.40
CA GLY A 350 10.25 -17.70 14.58
C GLY A 350 9.19 -16.62 14.29
N LYS A 351 8.92 -16.30 13.02
CA LYS A 351 7.93 -15.28 12.61
C LYS A 351 7.18 -15.69 11.36
N THR A 352 5.89 -15.37 11.33
CA THR A 352 5.00 -15.67 10.21
C THR A 352 5.12 -14.58 9.14
N PRO A 353 5.59 -14.90 7.92
CA PRO A 353 5.77 -13.91 6.88
C PRO A 353 4.43 -13.35 6.35
N THR A 354 4.39 -12.04 6.18
CA THR A 354 3.33 -11.32 5.46
C THR A 354 3.34 -11.65 3.96
N ASP A 355 2.20 -11.45 3.28
CA ASP A 355 2.10 -11.59 1.82
C ASP A 355 3.16 -10.76 1.09
N SER A 356 3.37 -9.52 1.53
CA SER A 356 4.39 -8.66 0.92
C SER A 356 5.79 -9.25 1.07
N GLN A 357 6.11 -9.91 2.17
CA GLN A 357 7.41 -10.55 2.36
C GLN A 357 7.54 -11.77 1.45
N ILE A 358 6.52 -12.62 1.36
CA ILE A 358 6.48 -13.78 0.43
C ILE A 358 6.70 -13.32 -1.02
N TRP A 359 6.01 -12.27 -1.47
CA TRP A 359 6.17 -11.80 -2.86
C TRP A 359 7.50 -11.09 -3.11
N LYS A 360 8.05 -10.41 -2.10
CA LYS A 360 9.38 -9.81 -2.21
C LYS A 360 10.49 -10.87 -2.20
N SER A 361 10.32 -11.98 -1.49
CA SER A 361 11.33 -13.05 -1.42
C SER A 361 11.53 -13.76 -2.75
N CYS A 362 10.51 -13.79 -3.61
CA CYS A 362 10.65 -14.24 -5.01
C CYS A 362 11.68 -13.43 -5.80
N LYS A 363 12.05 -12.22 -5.32
CA LYS A 363 13.06 -11.34 -5.92
C LYS A 363 14.40 -11.38 -5.19
N CYS A 364 14.62 -12.37 -4.32
CA CYS A 364 15.83 -12.49 -3.51
C CYS A 364 17.10 -12.47 -4.40
N PRO A 365 18.07 -11.57 -4.15
CA PRO A 365 19.28 -11.42 -4.97
C PRO A 365 20.11 -12.71 -5.04
N ASP A 366 20.04 -13.56 -4.01
CA ASP A 366 20.80 -14.81 -3.89
C ASP A 366 20.38 -15.86 -4.95
N ILE A 367 19.14 -15.78 -5.43
CA ILE A 367 18.55 -16.75 -6.36
C ILE A 367 18.67 -16.22 -7.80
N PRO A 368 19.14 -17.00 -8.79
CA PRO A 368 19.19 -16.57 -10.19
C PRO A 368 17.81 -16.25 -10.80
N MET A 369 17.76 -15.35 -11.79
CA MET A 369 16.49 -14.86 -12.38
C MET A 369 15.60 -15.98 -12.94
N LYS A 370 16.17 -16.99 -13.61
CA LYS A 370 15.41 -18.14 -14.13
C LYS A 370 14.71 -18.92 -13.01
N ILE A 371 15.42 -19.13 -11.90
CA ILE A 371 14.90 -19.83 -10.72
C ILE A 371 13.88 -18.95 -9.98
N ARG A 372 14.07 -17.63 -9.90
CA ARG A 372 13.05 -16.71 -9.36
C ARG A 372 11.72 -16.82 -10.11
N GLN A 373 11.76 -16.92 -11.44
CA GLN A 373 10.56 -17.12 -12.25
C GLN A 373 9.91 -18.48 -11.98
N PHE A 374 10.73 -19.53 -11.85
CA PHE A 374 10.28 -20.86 -11.44
C PHE A 374 9.59 -20.83 -10.07
N MET A 375 10.24 -20.27 -9.04
CA MET A 375 9.67 -20.12 -7.69
C MET A 375 8.36 -19.34 -7.70
N TRP A 376 8.29 -18.24 -8.45
CA TRP A 376 7.06 -17.47 -8.57
C TRP A 376 5.92 -18.30 -9.17
N LYS A 377 6.21 -19.09 -10.22
CA LYS A 377 5.23 -20.01 -10.83
C LYS A 377 4.82 -21.12 -9.88
N LEU A 378 5.73 -21.68 -9.09
CA LEU A 378 5.41 -22.68 -8.08
C LEU A 378 4.42 -22.15 -7.06
N ILE A 379 4.67 -20.97 -6.47
CA ILE A 379 3.77 -20.40 -5.46
C ILE A 379 2.39 -20.13 -6.07
N HIS A 380 2.33 -19.75 -7.34
CA HIS A 380 1.07 -19.49 -8.04
C HIS A 380 0.35 -20.73 -8.57
N ASP A 381 0.97 -21.91 -8.46
CA ASP A 381 0.49 -23.15 -9.11
C ASP A 381 0.28 -22.96 -10.62
N ALA A 382 1.28 -22.35 -11.27
CA ALA A 382 1.23 -21.95 -12.67
C ALA A 382 2.11 -22.83 -13.59
N GLN A 383 2.54 -23.99 -13.10
CA GLN A 383 3.26 -24.98 -13.91
C GLN A 383 2.27 -25.92 -14.61
N MET A 384 2.66 -26.43 -15.77
CA MET A 384 1.85 -27.37 -16.54
C MET A 384 2.14 -28.80 -16.07
N VAL A 385 1.44 -29.23 -15.03
CA VAL A 385 1.59 -30.55 -14.39
C VAL A 385 0.23 -31.13 -14.03
N GLY A 386 0.14 -32.46 -13.91
CA GLY A 386 -1.05 -33.15 -13.41
C GLY A 386 -2.32 -32.78 -14.17
N GLU A 387 -3.33 -32.34 -13.42
CA GLU A 387 -4.67 -31.94 -13.88
C GLU A 387 -4.66 -30.97 -15.07
N TYR A 388 -3.59 -30.17 -15.26
CA TYR A 388 -3.46 -29.32 -16.44
C TYR A 388 -3.53 -30.09 -17.77
N TRP A 389 -3.07 -31.35 -17.79
CA TRP A 389 -3.04 -32.22 -18.95
C TRP A 389 -4.33 -33.04 -19.14
N ALA A 390 -5.20 -33.07 -18.13
CA ALA A 390 -6.46 -33.80 -18.17
C ALA A 390 -7.32 -33.33 -19.36
N GLY A 391 -7.80 -34.29 -20.17
CA GLY A 391 -8.68 -34.02 -21.31
C GLY A 391 -8.03 -33.32 -22.51
N LYS A 392 -6.69 -33.23 -22.57
CA LYS A 392 -5.97 -32.67 -23.72
C LYS A 392 -5.46 -33.75 -24.65
N THR A 393 -6.00 -33.76 -25.87
CA THR A 393 -5.71 -34.75 -26.92
C THR A 393 -4.20 -34.99 -27.13
N ASN A 394 -3.81 -36.27 -27.07
CA ASN A 394 -2.46 -36.81 -27.31
C ASN A 394 -1.42 -36.53 -26.22
N VAL A 395 -1.82 -35.99 -25.06
CA VAL A 395 -0.92 -35.68 -23.94
C VAL A 395 -1.56 -35.96 -22.57
N GLU A 396 -2.69 -36.67 -22.55
CA GLU A 396 -3.43 -37.02 -21.33
C GLU A 396 -2.61 -37.91 -20.38
N ASP A 397 -1.69 -38.71 -20.93
CA ASP A 397 -0.81 -39.59 -20.17
C ASP A 397 0.12 -38.83 -19.20
N ARG A 398 0.29 -37.52 -19.40
CA ARG A 398 1.08 -36.61 -18.55
C ARG A 398 0.35 -36.12 -17.30
N GLU A 399 -0.93 -36.47 -17.16
CA GLU A 399 -1.68 -36.19 -15.93
C GLU A 399 -1.14 -37.01 -14.75
N MET A 400 -0.71 -38.24 -15.02
CA MET A 400 -0.31 -39.20 -14.00
C MET A 400 1.20 -39.48 -14.08
N CYS A 401 1.84 -39.65 -12.95
CA CYS A 401 3.21 -40.14 -12.92
C CYS A 401 3.26 -41.59 -13.44
N LYS A 402 4.07 -41.87 -14.47
CA LYS A 402 4.19 -43.21 -15.08
C LYS A 402 4.65 -44.28 -14.09
N THR A 403 5.56 -43.93 -13.17
CA THR A 403 6.12 -44.85 -12.18
C THR A 403 5.20 -45.00 -10.99
N CYS A 404 4.77 -43.88 -10.40
CA CYS A 404 4.04 -43.89 -9.13
C CYS A 404 2.53 -44.10 -9.29
N ARG A 405 2.00 -43.94 -10.51
CA ARG A 405 0.58 -44.12 -10.85
C ARG A 405 -0.37 -43.25 -10.01
N ILE A 406 0.09 -42.06 -9.63
CA ILE A 406 -0.70 -41.03 -8.93
C ILE A 406 -0.66 -39.71 -9.72
N PRO A 407 -1.60 -38.77 -9.47
CA PRO A 407 -1.59 -37.48 -10.13
C PRO A 407 -0.25 -36.75 -9.94
N GLU A 408 0.35 -36.29 -11.03
CA GLU A 408 1.68 -35.70 -10.99
C GLU A 408 1.61 -34.22 -10.53
N THR A 409 1.61 -34.00 -9.22
CA THR A 409 1.62 -32.66 -8.62
C THR A 409 3.04 -32.11 -8.47
N MET A 410 3.19 -30.80 -8.24
CA MET A 410 4.52 -30.23 -7.93
C MET A 410 5.13 -30.79 -6.64
N GLU A 411 4.31 -31.11 -5.66
CA GLU A 411 4.76 -31.75 -4.41
C GLU A 411 5.25 -33.17 -4.68
N HIS A 412 4.51 -33.94 -5.49
CA HIS A 412 4.93 -35.25 -5.95
C HIS A 412 6.29 -35.20 -6.67
N ILE A 413 6.42 -34.33 -7.68
CA ILE A 413 7.65 -34.20 -8.47
C ILE A 413 8.85 -33.86 -7.60
N LEU A 414 8.68 -32.93 -6.65
CA LEU A 414 9.78 -32.40 -5.87
C LEU A 414 10.14 -33.27 -4.67
N LEU A 415 9.23 -34.04 -4.09
CA LEU A 415 9.45 -34.66 -2.77
C LEU A 415 9.10 -36.15 -2.68
N GLU A 416 8.23 -36.67 -3.57
CA GLU A 416 7.63 -38.00 -3.37
C GLU A 416 7.88 -38.96 -4.53
N CYS A 417 8.30 -38.45 -5.70
CA CYS A 417 8.47 -39.25 -6.90
C CYS A 417 9.54 -40.33 -6.65
N LYS A 418 9.18 -41.59 -6.95
CA LYS A 418 10.07 -42.76 -6.82
C LYS A 418 10.99 -42.98 -8.02
N GLU A 419 10.85 -42.14 -9.03
CA GLU A 419 11.65 -42.25 -10.23
C GLU A 419 12.99 -41.52 -10.03
N PRO A 420 14.13 -42.06 -10.53
CA PRO A 420 15.44 -41.49 -10.25
C PRO A 420 15.52 -39.99 -10.55
N GLY A 421 15.99 -39.23 -9.58
CA GLY A 421 16.18 -37.79 -9.64
C GLY A 421 16.02 -37.09 -8.30
N GLN A 422 14.79 -37.07 -7.76
CA GLN A 422 14.46 -36.20 -6.63
C GLN A 422 15.09 -36.67 -5.31
N GLU A 423 15.02 -37.97 -5.02
CA GLU A 423 15.53 -38.55 -3.78
C GLU A 423 17.06 -38.41 -3.72
N GLU A 424 17.72 -38.69 -4.84
CA GLU A 424 19.15 -38.55 -5.03
C GLU A 424 19.62 -37.12 -4.84
N ILE A 425 18.92 -36.15 -5.44
CA ILE A 425 19.27 -34.74 -5.30
C ILE A 425 19.10 -34.28 -3.84
N TRP A 426 18.02 -34.67 -3.15
CA TRP A 426 17.84 -34.28 -1.75
C TRP A 426 18.81 -34.98 -0.80
N TRP A 427 19.22 -36.20 -1.11
CA TRP A 427 20.30 -36.87 -0.40
C TRP A 427 21.61 -36.09 -0.55
N LEU A 428 22.00 -35.71 -1.76
CA LEU A 428 23.20 -34.88 -2.01
C LEU A 428 23.14 -33.51 -1.33
N VAL A 429 21.96 -32.89 -1.31
CA VAL A 429 21.71 -31.65 -0.57
C VAL A 429 21.95 -31.86 0.93
N GLY A 430 21.47 -32.97 1.49
CA GLY A 430 21.67 -33.33 2.88
C GLY A 430 23.14 -33.50 3.23
N GLU A 431 23.90 -34.19 2.38
CA GLU A 431 25.34 -34.39 2.57
C GLU A 431 26.10 -33.07 2.55
N LEU A 432 25.87 -32.19 1.56
CA LEU A 432 26.51 -30.86 1.53
C LEU A 432 26.12 -30.00 2.73
N TRP A 433 24.87 -30.09 3.17
CA TRP A 433 24.41 -29.34 4.33
C TRP A 433 25.10 -29.81 5.60
N ASN A 434 25.23 -31.12 5.81
CA ASN A 434 25.93 -31.73 6.94
C ASN A 434 27.43 -31.38 6.93
N MET A 435 28.05 -31.23 5.75
CA MET A 435 29.44 -30.74 5.65
C MET A 435 29.56 -29.28 6.09
N LYS A 436 28.62 -28.42 5.65
CA LYS A 436 28.63 -27.00 6.01
C LYS A 436 28.30 -26.76 7.48
N ARG A 437 27.43 -27.59 8.06
CA ARG A 437 26.97 -27.49 9.44
C ARG A 437 26.85 -28.85 10.08
N ALA A 438 27.29 -28.93 11.35
CA ALA A 438 27.06 -30.10 12.20
C ALA A 438 25.57 -30.34 12.54
N GLU A 439 24.65 -29.50 12.08
CA GLU A 439 23.21 -29.72 12.21
C GLU A 439 22.75 -30.77 11.20
N ARG A 440 22.16 -31.86 11.71
CA ARG A 440 21.62 -32.94 10.87
C ARG A 440 20.56 -32.40 9.90
N TRP A 441 20.70 -32.74 8.62
CA TRP A 441 19.64 -32.58 7.63
C TRP A 441 18.43 -33.46 7.99
N ASN A 442 17.27 -32.81 8.21
CA ASN A 442 16.02 -33.47 8.62
C ASN A 442 14.99 -33.55 7.49
N GLY A 443 15.45 -33.56 6.23
CA GLY A 443 14.57 -33.47 5.07
C GLY A 443 14.10 -32.05 4.77
N ILE A 444 13.21 -31.93 3.79
CA ILE A 444 12.64 -30.66 3.35
C ILE A 444 11.17 -30.82 3.00
N ASP A 445 10.36 -29.82 3.33
CA ASP A 445 8.95 -29.76 2.96
C ASP A 445 8.69 -28.73 1.84
N ILE A 446 7.53 -28.84 1.20
CA ILE A 446 7.14 -27.96 0.09
C ILE A 446 7.07 -26.49 0.52
N GLY A 447 6.62 -26.21 1.75
CA GLY A 447 6.55 -24.86 2.32
C GLY A 447 7.94 -24.24 2.45
N THR A 448 8.94 -25.02 2.89
CA THR A 448 10.33 -24.59 2.96
C THR A 448 10.91 -24.31 1.58
N ILE A 449 10.65 -25.15 0.58
CA ILE A 449 11.08 -24.92 -0.82
C ILE A 449 10.48 -23.60 -1.31
N LEU A 450 9.15 -23.48 -1.28
CA LEU A 450 8.42 -22.27 -1.73
C LEU A 450 8.86 -21.01 -0.97
N GLY A 451 9.17 -21.16 0.32
CA GLY A 451 9.60 -20.11 1.23
C GLY A 451 11.10 -19.83 1.25
N SER A 452 11.91 -20.49 0.41
CA SER A 452 13.38 -20.47 0.50
C SER A 452 13.96 -19.06 0.59
N GLY A 453 13.46 -18.12 -0.22
CA GLY A 453 13.94 -16.73 -0.22
C GLY A 453 13.71 -15.96 1.10
N LEU A 454 12.86 -16.48 2.01
CA LEU A 454 12.60 -15.92 3.33
C LEU A 454 13.44 -16.55 4.43
N VAL A 455 13.96 -17.77 4.23
CA VAL A 455 14.69 -18.51 5.25
C VAL A 455 15.88 -17.69 5.74
N ARG A 456 16.08 -17.67 7.05
CA ARG A 456 17.20 -17.03 7.74
C ARG A 456 17.80 -18.03 8.73
N ARG A 457 19.05 -18.40 8.51
CA ARG A 457 19.80 -19.29 9.39
C ARG A 457 20.53 -18.48 10.46
N ARG A 458 20.58 -19.05 11.67
CA ARG A 458 21.27 -18.47 12.83
C ARG A 458 22.50 -19.31 13.18
N ASN A 459 23.56 -18.71 13.69
CA ASN A 459 24.72 -19.44 14.22
C ASN A 459 24.42 -19.99 15.63
N HIS A 460 25.39 -20.68 16.24
CA HIS A 460 25.26 -21.24 17.59
C HIS A 460 24.98 -20.19 18.68
N GLU A 461 25.35 -18.92 18.45
CA GLU A 461 25.03 -17.79 19.34
C GLU A 461 23.63 -17.20 19.10
N GLY A 462 22.83 -17.80 18.21
CA GLY A 462 21.52 -17.29 17.83
C GLY A 462 21.53 -16.04 16.93
N LYS A 463 22.71 -15.57 16.50
CA LYS A 463 22.86 -14.43 15.59
C LYS A 463 22.64 -14.84 14.14
N PHE A 464 22.18 -13.91 13.32
CA PHE A 464 21.96 -14.17 11.89
C PHE A 464 23.28 -14.47 11.18
N ASP A 465 23.31 -15.59 10.46
CA ASP A 465 24.47 -16.03 9.68
C ASP A 465 24.19 -15.82 8.19
N ALA A 466 24.78 -14.76 7.63
CA ALA A 466 24.56 -14.35 6.26
C ALA A 466 25.10 -15.37 5.23
N GLY A 467 26.27 -15.95 5.49
CA GLY A 467 26.91 -16.92 4.59
C GLY A 467 26.12 -18.23 4.52
N THR A 468 25.78 -18.79 5.68
CA THR A 468 24.96 -19.99 5.76
C THR A 468 23.56 -19.76 5.19
N THR A 469 22.93 -18.61 5.49
CA THR A 469 21.61 -18.29 4.94
C THR A 469 21.64 -18.25 3.41
N ARG A 470 22.66 -17.61 2.85
CA ARG A 470 22.82 -17.49 1.40
C ARG A 470 23.07 -18.85 0.77
N PHE A 471 23.92 -19.68 1.36
CA PHE A 471 24.18 -21.04 0.90
C PHE A 471 22.91 -21.89 0.88
N TRP A 472 22.15 -21.90 1.99
CA TRP A 472 20.88 -22.63 2.08
C TRP A 472 19.92 -22.24 0.96
N ARG A 473 19.74 -20.93 0.71
CA ARG A 473 18.87 -20.43 -0.36
C ARG A 473 19.31 -20.92 -1.73
N ILE A 474 20.61 -20.87 -2.00
CA ILE A 474 21.18 -21.36 -3.26
C ILE A 474 20.94 -22.86 -3.38
N LEU A 475 21.39 -23.64 -2.40
CA LEU A 475 21.35 -25.10 -2.40
C LEU A 475 19.93 -25.63 -2.65
N VAL A 476 18.96 -25.18 -1.85
CA VAL A 476 17.57 -25.65 -1.95
C VAL A 476 16.92 -25.25 -3.28
N THR A 477 17.16 -24.02 -3.75
CA THR A 477 16.47 -23.54 -4.97
C THR A 477 17.10 -24.06 -6.26
N GLU A 478 18.42 -24.26 -6.29
CA GLU A 478 19.11 -24.96 -7.40
C GLU A 478 18.69 -26.43 -7.45
N ALA A 479 18.63 -27.12 -6.30
CA ALA A 479 18.18 -28.50 -6.20
C ALA A 479 16.73 -28.68 -6.73
N ALA A 480 15.78 -27.91 -6.20
CA ALA A 480 14.38 -27.98 -6.65
C ALA A 480 14.22 -27.68 -8.14
N TYR A 481 14.99 -26.72 -8.66
CA TYR A 481 14.97 -26.41 -10.09
C TYR A 481 15.63 -27.51 -10.93
N LEU A 482 16.68 -28.18 -10.43
CA LEU A 482 17.30 -29.32 -11.10
C LEU A 482 16.35 -30.51 -11.18
N VAL A 483 15.67 -30.86 -10.08
CA VAL A 483 14.63 -31.90 -10.06
C VAL A 483 13.57 -31.61 -11.12
N TRP A 484 13.10 -30.36 -11.18
CA TRP A 484 12.14 -29.93 -12.20
C TRP A 484 12.67 -30.06 -13.64
N LYS A 485 13.94 -29.70 -13.89
CA LYS A 485 14.57 -29.86 -15.20
C LYS A 485 14.64 -31.33 -15.62
N LEU A 486 15.12 -32.20 -14.74
CA LEU A 486 15.22 -33.65 -15.00
C LEU A 486 13.85 -34.25 -15.30
N ARG A 487 12.82 -33.87 -14.52
CA ARG A 487 11.43 -34.29 -14.81
C ARG A 487 10.98 -33.83 -16.19
N ASN A 488 11.23 -32.59 -16.58
CA ASN A 488 10.78 -32.07 -17.88
C ASN A 488 11.50 -32.75 -19.05
N GLU A 489 12.80 -32.98 -18.94
CA GLU A 489 13.57 -33.72 -19.95
C GLU A 489 13.00 -35.14 -20.11
N ARG A 490 12.77 -35.85 -19.00
CA ARG A 490 12.15 -37.19 -19.03
C ARG A 490 10.74 -37.18 -19.63
N VAL A 491 9.83 -36.37 -19.08
CA VAL A 491 8.38 -36.44 -19.39
C VAL A 491 8.03 -35.71 -20.69
N ILE A 492 8.60 -34.52 -20.91
CA ILE A 492 8.20 -33.64 -22.02
C ILE A 492 9.08 -33.86 -23.25
N GLU A 493 10.39 -33.94 -23.08
CA GLU A 493 11.33 -34.09 -24.21
C GLU A 493 11.45 -35.54 -24.66
N HIS A 494 11.49 -36.49 -23.72
CA HIS A 494 11.66 -37.91 -24.03
C HIS A 494 10.39 -38.75 -23.90
N GLY A 495 9.23 -38.16 -23.56
CA GLY A 495 7.96 -38.89 -23.49
C GLY A 495 7.96 -40.07 -22.51
N ASN A 496 8.74 -39.98 -21.43
CA ASN A 496 8.99 -41.06 -20.46
C ASN A 496 9.62 -42.34 -21.06
N ASN A 497 10.38 -42.21 -22.15
CA ASN A 497 11.11 -43.33 -22.78
C ASN A 497 12.56 -43.45 -22.30
N LYS A 498 13.09 -42.43 -21.60
CA LYS A 498 14.47 -42.41 -21.11
C LYS A 498 14.51 -41.85 -19.68
N SER A 499 15.04 -42.65 -18.76
CA SER A 499 15.32 -42.23 -17.37
C SER A 499 16.80 -41.86 -17.21
N HIS A 500 17.09 -41.01 -16.23
CA HIS A 500 18.46 -40.58 -15.92
C HIS A 500 19.16 -41.61 -15.05
N THR A 501 20.48 -41.74 -15.22
CA THR A 501 21.30 -42.59 -14.33
C THR A 501 21.71 -41.82 -13.08
N MET A 502 22.01 -42.54 -11.99
CA MET A 502 22.53 -41.95 -10.74
C MET A 502 23.77 -41.08 -11.00
N THR A 503 24.70 -41.56 -11.81
CA THR A 503 25.93 -40.83 -12.18
C THR A 503 25.62 -39.53 -12.94
N GLU A 504 24.66 -39.57 -13.87
CA GLU A 504 24.23 -38.37 -14.59
C GLU A 504 23.61 -37.34 -13.64
N ILE A 505 22.73 -37.78 -12.74
CA ILE A 505 22.07 -36.93 -11.74
C ILE A 505 23.11 -36.27 -10.83
N HIS A 506 24.03 -37.05 -10.28
CA HIS A 506 25.12 -36.57 -9.44
C HIS A 506 25.97 -35.52 -10.15
N ASN A 507 26.47 -35.84 -11.36
CA ASN A 507 27.34 -34.93 -12.11
C ASN A 507 26.63 -33.62 -12.48
N ARG A 508 25.34 -33.68 -12.84
CA ARG A 508 24.52 -32.49 -13.11
C ARG A 508 24.30 -31.64 -11.86
N PHE A 509 24.16 -32.26 -10.68
CA PHE A 509 24.03 -31.55 -9.42
C PHE A 509 25.32 -30.79 -9.06
N ILE A 510 26.46 -31.48 -9.07
CA ILE A 510 27.78 -30.85 -8.82
C ILE A 510 28.05 -29.73 -9.83
N ALA A 511 27.85 -29.99 -11.13
CA ALA A 511 28.05 -28.97 -12.18
C ALA A 511 27.14 -27.74 -12.01
N THR A 512 25.91 -27.92 -11.49
CA THR A 512 25.00 -26.80 -11.20
C THR A 512 25.56 -25.91 -10.09
N LEU A 513 26.06 -26.50 -9.01
CA LEU A 513 26.64 -25.75 -7.89
C LEU A 513 27.98 -25.12 -8.25
N ASP A 514 28.85 -25.81 -8.98
CA ASP A 514 30.12 -25.26 -9.49
C ASP A 514 29.91 -24.06 -10.41
N THR A 515 28.88 -24.13 -11.26
CA THR A 515 28.48 -22.99 -12.10
C THR A 515 28.08 -21.81 -11.23
N ARG A 516 27.31 -22.03 -10.16
CA ARG A 516 26.89 -20.96 -9.23
C ARG A 516 28.08 -20.36 -8.48
N LEU A 517 28.97 -21.21 -7.97
CA LEU A 517 30.22 -20.82 -7.31
C LEU A 517 31.09 -19.95 -8.22
N THR A 518 31.25 -20.37 -9.48
CA THR A 518 31.98 -19.62 -10.52
C THR A 518 31.37 -18.24 -10.76
N PHE A 519 30.04 -18.16 -10.88
CA PHE A 519 29.35 -16.88 -11.03
C PHE A 519 29.54 -15.96 -9.82
N ASP A 520 29.47 -16.50 -8.60
CA ASP A 520 29.69 -15.72 -7.38
C ASP A 520 31.10 -15.15 -7.31
N ARG A 521 32.12 -15.95 -7.65
CA ARG A 521 33.51 -15.50 -7.76
C ARG A 521 33.67 -14.38 -8.77
N ILE A 522 33.08 -14.53 -9.97
CA ILE A 522 33.12 -13.49 -11.01
C ILE A 522 32.46 -12.19 -10.52
N GLN A 523 31.39 -12.28 -9.73
CA GLN A 523 30.66 -11.14 -9.16
C GLN A 523 31.40 -10.43 -8.01
N THR A 524 32.51 -10.98 -7.51
CA THR A 524 33.37 -10.26 -6.56
C THR A 524 34.25 -9.19 -7.23
N ARG A 525 34.37 -9.20 -8.56
CA ARG A 525 35.21 -8.28 -9.33
C ARG A 525 34.60 -6.87 -9.39
N GLU A 526 35.46 -5.85 -9.42
CA GLU A 526 35.05 -4.44 -9.36
C GLU A 526 34.19 -3.98 -10.54
N LYS A 527 34.37 -4.61 -11.72
CA LYS A 527 33.59 -4.33 -12.94
C LYS A 527 32.07 -4.43 -12.77
N TRP A 528 31.58 -5.06 -11.71
CA TRP A 528 30.16 -5.24 -11.44
C TRP A 528 29.53 -4.14 -10.58
N ASP A 529 30.32 -3.18 -10.08
CA ASP A 529 29.87 -1.98 -9.36
C ASP A 529 28.72 -2.28 -8.36
N ARG A 530 27.51 -1.74 -8.58
CA ARG A 530 26.33 -1.93 -7.71
C ARG A 530 25.84 -3.37 -7.58
N LYS A 531 26.28 -4.29 -8.45
CA LYS A 531 25.95 -5.73 -8.42
C LYS A 531 27.08 -6.58 -7.83
N LYS A 532 28.18 -5.96 -7.40
CA LYS A 532 29.32 -6.65 -6.78
C LYS A 532 28.88 -7.34 -5.48
N ILE A 533 29.31 -8.57 -5.30
CA ILE A 533 29.14 -9.30 -4.03
C ILE A 533 30.45 -9.17 -3.23
N SER A 534 30.34 -8.96 -1.92
CA SER A 534 31.53 -8.90 -1.07
C SER A 534 32.23 -10.25 -1.03
N LYS A 535 33.57 -10.24 -1.12
CA LYS A 535 34.39 -11.45 -1.07
C LYS A 535 34.14 -12.26 0.20
N GLY A 536 34.09 -11.59 1.36
CA GLY A 536 33.82 -12.23 2.64
C GLY A 536 32.47 -12.96 2.67
N LEU A 537 31.44 -12.43 2.00
CA LEU A 537 30.16 -13.13 1.89
C LEU A 537 30.24 -14.35 0.99
N VAL A 538 30.97 -14.29 -0.13
CA VAL A 538 31.19 -15.44 -1.02
C VAL A 538 31.95 -16.54 -0.29
N ILE A 539 33.05 -16.18 0.40
CA ILE A 539 33.83 -17.12 1.21
C ILE A 539 32.92 -17.78 2.25
N ALA A 540 32.22 -17.00 3.08
CA ALA A 540 31.31 -17.54 4.09
C ALA A 540 30.16 -18.39 3.49
N THR A 541 29.73 -18.09 2.25
CA THR A 541 28.71 -18.88 1.55
C THR A 541 29.22 -20.28 1.24
N TRP A 542 30.44 -20.43 0.74
CA TRP A 542 30.93 -21.71 0.21
C TRP A 542 31.89 -22.45 1.15
N GLN A 543 32.38 -21.78 2.19
CA GLN A 543 33.23 -22.39 3.21
C GLN A 543 32.58 -23.63 3.83
N GLY A 544 33.37 -24.68 3.99
CA GLY A 544 32.98 -26.00 4.49
C GLY A 544 32.45 -26.97 3.42
N THR A 545 32.43 -26.59 2.14
CA THR A 545 31.80 -27.38 1.06
C THR A 545 32.68 -27.58 -0.18
N LEU A 546 33.91 -27.06 -0.14
CA LEU A 546 34.82 -27.07 -1.29
C LEU A 546 35.74 -28.31 -1.25
N TYR A 547 36.12 -28.77 -2.45
CA TYR A 547 37.12 -29.82 -2.61
C TYR A 547 38.48 -29.33 -2.10
N GLU A 548 39.16 -30.17 -1.29
CA GLU A 548 40.47 -29.87 -0.70
C GLU A 548 40.61 -28.47 -0.06
N GLU A 549 39.55 -27.99 0.59
CA GLU A 549 39.46 -26.60 1.09
C GLU A 549 40.63 -26.18 2.00
N LYS A 550 41.25 -27.11 2.73
CA LYS A 550 42.43 -26.85 3.57
C LYS A 550 43.66 -26.38 2.77
N ASN A 551 43.73 -26.73 1.48
CA ASN A 551 44.81 -26.36 0.58
C ASN A 551 44.56 -25.02 -0.13
N LEU A 552 43.36 -24.44 0.04
CA LEU A 552 43.00 -23.17 -0.59
C LEU A 552 43.51 -21.97 0.23
N PRO A 553 43.91 -20.87 -0.43
CA PRO A 553 44.26 -19.65 0.27
C PRO A 553 43.02 -19.06 0.97
N GLY A 554 43.26 -18.27 2.03
CA GLY A 554 42.17 -17.63 2.79
C GLY A 554 41.23 -16.75 1.93
N ASP A 555 41.74 -16.21 0.80
CA ASP A 555 40.92 -15.60 -0.25
C ASP A 555 41.07 -16.35 -1.58
N TRP A 556 40.40 -17.49 -1.70
CA TRP A 556 40.35 -18.29 -2.94
C TRP A 556 39.48 -17.68 -4.04
N THR A 557 38.82 -16.53 -3.80
CA THR A 557 37.91 -15.94 -4.79
C THR A 557 38.61 -15.48 -6.08
N ARG A 558 39.94 -15.31 -6.03
CA ARG A 558 40.80 -14.89 -7.15
C ARG A 558 41.48 -16.03 -7.90
N GLU A 559 41.42 -17.26 -7.40
CA GLU A 559 42.02 -18.43 -8.04
C GLU A 559 41.34 -18.74 -9.38
N SER A 560 41.88 -19.70 -10.16
CA SER A 560 41.28 -20.15 -11.42
C SER A 560 40.13 -21.16 -11.19
N GLY A 561 39.27 -21.36 -12.20
CA GLY A 561 38.06 -22.19 -12.09
C GLY A 561 38.33 -23.64 -11.75
N VAL A 562 39.49 -24.15 -12.15
CA VAL A 562 39.88 -25.57 -12.05
C VAL A 562 40.37 -25.94 -10.65
N LEU A 563 40.78 -24.95 -9.84
CA LEU A 563 41.35 -25.16 -8.50
C LEU A 563 40.33 -25.05 -7.37
N VAL A 564 39.10 -24.58 -7.65
CA VAL A 564 38.07 -24.37 -6.62
C VAL A 564 36.72 -24.87 -7.13
N GLY A 565 36.35 -26.07 -6.70
CA GLY A 565 35.08 -26.73 -7.02
C GLY A 565 34.41 -27.31 -5.77
N ILE A 566 33.15 -27.71 -5.92
CA ILE A 566 32.39 -28.43 -4.91
C ILE A 566 33.01 -29.79 -4.69
N ARG A 567 33.08 -30.21 -3.42
CA ARG A 567 33.60 -31.53 -3.05
C ARG A 567 32.73 -32.62 -3.70
N PRO A 568 33.33 -33.59 -4.43
CA PRO A 568 32.61 -34.80 -4.85
C PRO A 568 32.15 -35.55 -3.61
N ILE A 569 30.88 -35.97 -3.60
CA ILE A 569 30.21 -36.61 -2.46
C ILE A 569 30.05 -38.09 -2.73
#